data_AF-T1DEZ7-F1
#
_entry.id   AF-T1DEZ7-F1
#
_cell.length_a   1.000
_cell.length_b   1.000
_cell.length_c   1.000
_cell.angle_alpha   90.00
_cell.angle_beta   90.00
_cell.angle_gamma   90.00
#
_symmetry.space_group_name_H-M   'P 1'
#
loop_
_entity.id
_entity.type
_entity.pdbx_description
1 polymer ?
#
loop_
_entity_poly.entity_id
_entity_poly.type
_entity_poly.pdbx_seq_one_letter_code
_entity_poly.pdbx_strand_id
1 'polypeptide(L)'
;AVSKSLGDRVVGGTVNSEGRLVVEATSVGADTVLAQIIRLVEQAQTSKLPIQKLADSVVKVFTPIVIGIALITFGVWLAFGPAPAITTAVVSAVAVLVVACPCAMGLATPAAIMVGTGRSAELGVLFRNGEALEVLSKVDTVLFDKTGTLTEGKPCVTDTISEAPGRMLALAASVESGSEHPLGQAVLEAAKDRGQRLLAIDRFEAVAGFGARALIDGAEVRGGLLTLS
;
A
#
# COMPACT_ATOMS: atom_id res chain seq x y z
N ALA A 1 10.98 13.17 14.55
CA ALA A 1 12.20 13.40 13.74
C ALA A 1 13.30 12.44 14.22
N VAL A 2 14.28 12.08 13.38
CA VAL A 2 15.42 11.23 13.78
C VAL A 2 16.68 12.08 13.77
N SER A 3 17.41 12.17 14.90
CA SER A 3 18.66 12.93 14.96
C SER A 3 19.73 12.26 14.10
N LYS A 4 20.60 13.08 13.49
CA LYS A 4 21.70 12.63 12.64
C LYS A 4 23.00 13.28 13.06
N SER A 5 24.02 12.44 13.21
CA SER A 5 25.37 12.79 13.64
C SER A 5 26.38 12.43 12.56
N LEU A 6 27.63 12.86 12.75
CA LEU A 6 28.72 12.58 11.82
C LEU A 6 28.94 11.05 11.70
N GLY A 7 28.86 10.52 10.48
CA GLY A 7 28.94 9.08 10.19
C GLY A 7 27.60 8.36 10.06
N ASP A 8 26.47 9.00 10.42
CA ASP A 8 25.15 8.39 10.25
C ASP A 8 24.73 8.34 8.78
N ARG A 9 24.11 7.24 8.37
CA ARG A 9 23.49 7.13 7.05
C ARG A 9 22.22 7.97 6.96
N VAL A 10 22.04 8.63 5.82
CA VAL A 10 20.80 9.31 5.43
C VAL A 10 20.24 8.68 4.15
N VAL A 11 18.92 8.76 3.97
CA VAL A 11 18.23 8.14 2.84
C VAL A 11 17.71 9.23 1.91
N GLY A 12 18.02 9.12 0.62
CA GLY A 12 17.48 10.04 -0.40
C GLY A 12 15.95 10.00 -0.41
N GLY A 13 15.32 11.18 -0.38
CA GLY A 13 13.86 11.34 -0.29
C GLY A 13 13.34 11.72 1.10
N THR A 14 14.18 11.68 2.15
CA THR A 14 13.83 12.23 3.46
C THR A 14 14.01 13.76 3.49
N VAL A 15 13.21 14.45 4.29
CA VAL A 15 13.30 15.91 4.47
C VAL A 15 14.21 16.23 5.66
N ASN A 16 15.19 17.11 5.45
CA ASN A 16 15.98 17.67 6.55
C ASN A 16 15.15 18.75 7.27
N SER A 17 14.83 18.54 8.54
CA SER A 17 14.01 19.48 9.32
C SER A 17 14.82 20.71 9.75
N GLU A 18 15.97 20.51 10.41
CA GLU A 18 16.74 21.58 11.05
C GLU A 18 18.21 21.53 10.68
N GLY A 19 18.89 22.68 10.73
CA GLY A 19 20.34 22.79 10.57
C GLY A 19 20.85 22.61 9.13
N ARG A 20 22.17 22.79 8.97
CA ARG A 20 22.88 22.56 7.70
C ARG A 20 23.54 21.19 7.74
N LEU A 21 23.18 20.33 6.80
CA LEU A 21 23.78 19.01 6.61
C LEU A 21 24.68 19.02 5.37
N VAL A 22 25.90 18.53 5.51
CA VAL A 22 26.78 18.18 4.38
C VAL A 22 26.89 16.66 4.36
N VAL A 23 26.58 16.05 3.23
CA VAL A 23 26.48 14.61 3.08
C VAL A 23 27.31 14.13 1.90
N GLU A 24 28.05 13.04 2.13
CA GLU A 24 28.74 12.32 1.08
C GLU A 24 27.77 11.37 0.37
N ALA A 25 27.71 11.48 -0.96
CA ALA A 25 26.84 10.63 -1.76
C ALA A 25 27.43 9.22 -1.89
N THR A 26 26.87 8.27 -1.14
CA THR A 26 27.30 6.85 -1.17
C THR A 26 26.50 5.99 -2.15
N SER A 27 25.33 6.45 -2.60
CA SER A 27 24.51 5.78 -3.61
C SER A 27 23.72 6.82 -4.41
N VAL A 28 23.81 6.77 -5.74
CA VAL A 28 23.21 7.76 -6.65
C VAL A 28 22.44 7.08 -7.78
N GLY A 29 21.44 7.78 -8.31
CA GLY A 29 20.63 7.29 -9.42
C GLY A 29 19.95 5.96 -9.11
N ALA A 30 20.28 4.94 -9.91
CA ALA A 30 19.69 3.61 -9.82
C ALA A 30 19.99 2.90 -8.48
N ASP A 31 21.07 3.24 -7.79
CA ASP A 31 21.47 2.53 -6.56
C ASP A 31 20.81 3.09 -5.29
N THR A 32 19.98 4.13 -5.43
CA THR A 32 19.25 4.72 -4.30
C THR A 32 18.17 3.78 -3.77
N VAL A 33 17.86 3.91 -2.48
CA VAL A 33 16.76 3.17 -1.82
C VAL A 33 15.43 3.42 -2.55
N LEU A 34 15.16 4.66 -2.97
CA LEU A 34 13.94 4.99 -3.72
C LEU A 34 13.88 4.27 -5.08
N ALA A 35 15.00 4.22 -5.83
CA ALA A 35 15.05 3.49 -7.09
C ALA A 35 14.87 1.98 -6.90
N GLN A 36 15.36 1.40 -5.80
CA GLN A 36 15.09 0.01 -5.45
C GLN A 36 13.60 -0.23 -5.16
N ILE A 37 12.94 0.67 -4.42
CA ILE A 37 11.50 0.59 -4.16
C ILE A 37 10.72 0.66 -5.48
N ILE A 38 11.05 1.60 -6.37
CA ILE A 38 10.40 1.73 -7.68
C ILE A 38 10.54 0.44 -8.49
N ARG A 39 11.75 -0.14 -8.56
CA ARG A 39 11.96 -1.41 -9.28
C ARG A 39 11.17 -2.57 -8.68
N LEU A 40 11.08 -2.66 -7.35
CA LEU A 40 10.27 -3.68 -6.69
C LEU A 40 8.77 -3.51 -7.04
N VAL A 41 8.29 -2.28 -7.10
CA VAL A 41 6.90 -1.97 -7.50
C VAL A 41 6.66 -2.30 -8.98
N GLU A 42 7.58 -1.92 -9.88
CA GLU A 42 7.47 -2.23 -11.31
C GLU A 42 7.50 -3.74 -11.58
N GLN A 43 8.41 -4.48 -10.92
CA GLN A 43 8.46 -5.93 -11.02
C GLN A 43 7.16 -6.59 -10.56
N ALA A 44 6.52 -6.05 -9.52
CA ALA A 44 5.23 -6.55 -9.04
C ALA A 44 4.05 -6.18 -9.98
N GLN A 45 4.17 -5.13 -10.79
CA GLN A 45 3.09 -4.67 -11.68
C GLN A 45 3.07 -5.33 -13.06
N THR A 46 4.08 -6.14 -13.42
CA THR A 46 4.25 -6.68 -14.79
C THR A 46 3.73 -8.12 -14.97
N SER A 47 2.80 -8.59 -14.12
CA SER A 47 2.22 -9.93 -14.21
C SER A 47 0.97 -10.00 -15.09
N LYS A 48 0.88 -11.04 -15.94
CA LYS A 48 -0.38 -11.42 -16.60
C LYS A 48 -1.37 -11.94 -15.55
N LEU A 49 -2.63 -11.52 -15.66
CA LEU A 49 -3.75 -11.96 -14.82
C LEU A 49 -3.80 -13.50 -14.71
N PRO A 50 -3.83 -14.08 -13.50
CA PRO A 50 -3.87 -15.53 -13.32
C PRO A 50 -5.07 -16.20 -13.99
N ILE A 51 -6.26 -15.59 -13.97
CA ILE A 51 -7.44 -16.12 -14.67
C ILE A 51 -7.34 -16.05 -16.21
N GLN A 52 -6.57 -15.11 -16.76
CA GLN A 52 -6.28 -15.08 -18.20
C GLN A 52 -5.45 -16.33 -18.59
N LYS A 53 -4.57 -16.81 -17.69
CA LYS A 53 -3.84 -18.08 -17.88
C LYS A 53 -4.76 -19.30 -17.80
N LEU A 54 -5.86 -19.25 -17.04
CA LEU A 54 -6.86 -20.32 -17.00
C LEU A 54 -7.58 -20.44 -18.34
N ALA A 55 -8.06 -19.32 -18.90
CA ALA A 55 -8.66 -19.30 -20.24
C ALA A 55 -7.67 -19.82 -21.30
N ASP A 56 -6.42 -19.33 -21.27
CA ASP A 56 -5.36 -19.79 -22.19
C ASP A 56 -5.07 -21.30 -22.05
N SER A 57 -5.10 -21.83 -20.82
CA SER A 57 -4.88 -23.26 -20.55
C SER A 57 -6.04 -24.12 -21.07
N VAL A 58 -7.27 -23.64 -20.92
CA VAL A 58 -8.44 -24.32 -21.48
C VAL A 58 -8.36 -24.34 -23.00
N VAL A 59 -8.06 -23.22 -23.65
CA VAL A 59 -7.89 -23.13 -25.11
C VAL A 59 -6.79 -24.06 -25.60
N LYS A 60 -5.65 -24.12 -24.88
CA LYS A 60 -4.52 -25.00 -25.22
C LYS A 60 -4.89 -26.49 -25.31
N VAL A 61 -5.84 -26.94 -24.49
CA VAL A 61 -6.34 -28.33 -24.52
C VAL A 61 -7.54 -28.48 -25.44
N PHE A 62 -8.43 -27.50 -25.47
CA PHE A 62 -9.68 -27.52 -26.24
C PHE A 62 -9.45 -27.50 -27.75
N THR A 63 -8.55 -26.63 -28.24
CA THR A 63 -8.26 -26.50 -29.68
C THR A 63 -7.80 -27.81 -30.34
N PRO A 64 -6.81 -28.56 -29.82
CA PRO A 64 -6.40 -29.81 -30.45
C PRO A 64 -7.49 -30.90 -30.39
N ILE A 65 -8.31 -30.92 -29.33
CA ILE A 65 -9.44 -31.86 -29.22
C ILE A 65 -10.46 -31.59 -30.33
N VAL A 66 -10.85 -30.33 -30.52
CA VAL A 66 -11.82 -29.92 -31.55
C VAL A 66 -11.29 -30.22 -32.96
N ILE A 67 -10.01 -29.95 -33.22
CA ILE A 67 -9.37 -30.31 -34.49
C ILE A 67 -9.40 -31.83 -34.70
N GLY A 68 -9.10 -32.61 -33.65
CA GLY A 68 -9.18 -34.07 -33.70
C GLY A 68 -10.59 -34.56 -34.05
N ILE A 69 -11.61 -34.02 -33.39
CA ILE A 69 -13.02 -34.35 -33.67
C ILE A 69 -13.38 -33.96 -35.11
N ALA A 70 -13.00 -32.76 -35.58
CA ALA A 70 -13.29 -32.32 -36.93
C ALA A 70 -12.65 -33.23 -38.00
N LEU A 71 -11.41 -33.70 -37.78
CA LEU A 71 -10.73 -34.65 -38.66
C LEU A 71 -11.40 -36.04 -38.64
N ILE A 72 -11.85 -36.50 -37.47
CA ILE A 72 -12.60 -37.75 -37.36
C ILE A 72 -13.94 -37.63 -38.10
N THR A 73 -14.68 -36.54 -37.90
CA THR A 73 -15.94 -36.25 -38.60
C THR A 73 -15.72 -36.22 -40.12
N PHE A 74 -14.67 -35.55 -40.59
CA PHE A 74 -14.29 -35.54 -41.99
C PHE A 74 -14.06 -36.97 -42.53
N GLY A 75 -13.26 -37.78 -41.83
CA GLY A 75 -12.96 -39.15 -42.23
C GLY A 75 -14.20 -40.06 -42.29
N VAL A 76 -15.10 -39.96 -41.30
CA VAL A 76 -16.33 -40.75 -41.24
C VAL A 76 -17.27 -40.40 -42.39
N TRP A 77 -17.50 -39.12 -42.65
CA TRP A 77 -18.38 -38.69 -43.75
C TRP A 77 -17.77 -38.94 -45.13
N LEU A 78 -16.45 -38.95 -45.25
CA LEU A 78 -15.78 -39.33 -46.49
C LEU A 78 -15.94 -40.82 -46.80
N ALA A 79 -15.92 -41.67 -45.77
CA ALA A 79 -16.01 -43.13 -45.92
C ALA A 79 -17.44 -43.66 -46.05
N PHE A 80 -18.41 -43.07 -45.31
CA PHE A 80 -19.78 -43.58 -45.20
C PHE A 80 -20.86 -42.60 -45.68
N GLY A 81 -20.47 -41.40 -46.14
CA GLY A 81 -21.41 -40.36 -46.53
C GLY A 81 -22.06 -40.59 -47.91
N PRO A 82 -23.28 -40.07 -48.13
CA PRO A 82 -23.93 -40.11 -49.42
C PRO A 82 -23.17 -39.28 -50.47
N ALA A 83 -23.19 -39.74 -51.72
CA ALA A 83 -22.52 -39.06 -52.82
C ALA A 83 -23.18 -37.69 -53.11
N PRO A 84 -22.40 -36.59 -53.28
CA PRO A 84 -20.93 -36.51 -53.25
C PRO A 84 -20.38 -36.41 -51.81
N ALA A 85 -19.63 -37.44 -51.39
CA ALA A 85 -19.14 -37.59 -50.01
C ALA A 85 -18.14 -36.49 -49.59
N ILE A 86 -17.34 -35.97 -50.54
CA ILE A 86 -16.36 -34.91 -50.26
C ILE A 86 -17.03 -33.61 -49.79
N THR A 87 -18.16 -33.23 -50.41
CA THR A 87 -18.87 -32.00 -50.07
C THR A 87 -19.45 -32.11 -48.67
N THR A 88 -20.13 -33.23 -48.38
CA THR A 88 -20.72 -33.48 -47.07
C THR A 88 -19.64 -33.56 -45.98
N ALA A 89 -18.51 -34.22 -46.24
CA ALA A 89 -17.41 -34.34 -45.30
C ALA A 89 -16.77 -32.98 -44.93
N VAL A 90 -16.51 -32.12 -45.93
CA VAL A 90 -15.96 -30.78 -45.68
C VAL A 90 -16.96 -29.92 -44.93
N VAL A 91 -18.25 -29.92 -45.32
CA VAL A 91 -19.29 -29.13 -44.66
C VAL A 91 -19.45 -29.55 -43.20
N SER A 92 -19.49 -30.86 -42.92
CA SER A 92 -19.62 -31.37 -41.54
C SER A 92 -18.39 -31.03 -40.68
N ALA A 93 -17.17 -31.14 -41.23
CA ALA A 93 -15.96 -30.78 -40.50
C ALA A 93 -15.89 -29.28 -40.17
N VAL A 94 -16.23 -28.42 -41.14
CA VAL A 94 -16.31 -26.97 -40.92
C VAL A 94 -17.40 -26.62 -39.91
N ALA A 95 -18.55 -27.29 -39.96
CA ALA A 95 -19.63 -27.08 -38.99
C ALA A 95 -19.17 -27.38 -37.55
N VAL A 96 -18.41 -28.47 -37.34
CA VAL A 96 -17.82 -28.78 -36.03
C VAL A 96 -16.88 -27.67 -35.56
N LEU A 97 -16.01 -27.16 -36.42
CA LEU A 97 -15.08 -26.08 -36.08
C LEU A 97 -15.80 -24.77 -35.74
N VAL A 98 -16.84 -24.41 -36.51
CA VAL A 98 -17.61 -23.17 -36.31
C VAL A 98 -18.39 -23.22 -35.01
N VAL A 99 -19.09 -24.33 -34.74
CA VAL A 99 -19.91 -24.50 -33.53
C VAL A 99 -19.03 -24.53 -32.27
N ALA A 100 -17.80 -25.03 -32.38
CA ALA A 100 -16.88 -25.10 -31.25
C ALA A 100 -16.22 -23.76 -30.87
N CYS A 101 -16.42 -22.68 -31.62
CA CYS A 101 -15.73 -21.42 -31.36
C CYS A 101 -16.09 -20.83 -29.97
N PRO A 102 -15.13 -20.66 -29.03
CA PRO A 102 -15.43 -20.26 -27.64
C PRO A 102 -15.56 -18.74 -27.47
N CYS A 103 -16.33 -18.06 -28.33
CA CYS A 103 -16.46 -16.59 -28.36
C CYS A 103 -16.83 -15.96 -26.99
N ALA A 104 -17.72 -16.62 -26.23
CA ALA A 104 -18.18 -16.12 -24.94
C ALA A 104 -17.11 -16.19 -23.83
N MET A 105 -16.18 -17.14 -23.93
CA MET A 105 -15.17 -17.37 -22.90
C MET A 105 -14.20 -16.19 -22.78
N GLY A 106 -13.85 -15.55 -23.90
CA GLY A 106 -12.93 -14.41 -23.93
C GLY A 106 -13.49 -13.12 -23.30
N LEU A 107 -14.82 -13.00 -23.20
CA LEU A 107 -15.48 -11.80 -22.66
C LEU A 107 -15.99 -11.98 -21.23
N ALA A 108 -16.20 -13.22 -20.78
CA ALA A 108 -16.74 -13.51 -19.45
C ALA A 108 -15.89 -12.89 -18.33
N THR A 109 -14.57 -13.04 -18.40
CA THR A 109 -13.65 -12.54 -17.36
C THR A 109 -13.56 -11.01 -17.32
N PRO A 110 -13.33 -10.27 -18.43
CA PRO A 110 -13.34 -8.82 -18.41
C PRO A 110 -14.67 -8.22 -17.92
N ALA A 111 -15.80 -8.81 -18.31
CA ALA A 111 -17.12 -8.35 -17.87
C ALA A 111 -17.30 -8.51 -16.35
N ALA A 112 -16.93 -9.68 -15.81
CA ALA A 112 -17.00 -9.93 -14.37
C ALA A 112 -16.09 -8.99 -13.55
N ILE A 113 -14.86 -8.75 -14.02
CA ILE A 113 -13.93 -7.81 -13.36
C ILE A 113 -14.48 -6.38 -13.41
N MET A 114 -15.00 -5.94 -14.55
CA MET A 114 -15.54 -4.59 -14.70
C MET A 114 -16.73 -4.34 -13.76
N VAL A 115 -17.69 -5.27 -13.71
CA VAL A 115 -18.84 -5.16 -12.80
C VAL A 115 -18.39 -5.26 -11.34
N GLY A 116 -17.46 -6.17 -11.03
CA GLY A 116 -16.94 -6.37 -9.68
C GLY A 116 -16.23 -5.12 -9.14
N THR A 117 -15.30 -4.55 -9.92
CA THR A 117 -14.57 -3.32 -9.55
C THR A 117 -15.50 -2.12 -9.41
N GLY A 118 -16.51 -1.98 -10.29
CA GLY A 118 -17.55 -0.95 -10.17
C GLY A 118 -18.32 -1.08 -8.85
N ARG A 119 -18.76 -2.29 -8.50
CA ARG A 119 -19.47 -2.55 -7.24
C ARG A 119 -18.59 -2.31 -6.02
N SER A 120 -17.31 -2.66 -6.09
CA SER A 120 -16.37 -2.40 -4.99
C SER A 120 -16.14 -0.91 -4.75
N ALA A 121 -16.08 -0.10 -5.81
CA ALA A 121 -15.95 1.35 -5.68
C ALA A 121 -17.15 1.99 -4.97
N GLU A 122 -18.37 1.49 -5.20
CA GLU A 122 -19.57 1.91 -4.45
C GLU A 122 -19.48 1.59 -2.95
N LEU A 123 -18.66 0.60 -2.57
CA LEU A 123 -18.38 0.22 -1.18
C LEU A 123 -17.14 0.90 -0.60
N GLY A 124 -16.54 1.86 -1.32
CA GLY A 124 -15.33 2.56 -0.90
C GLY A 124 -14.04 1.75 -1.06
N VAL A 125 -14.08 0.62 -1.76
CA VAL A 125 -12.91 -0.23 -2.02
C VAL A 125 -12.43 -0.04 -3.45
N LEU A 126 -11.28 0.60 -3.60
CA LEU A 126 -10.71 0.92 -4.91
C LEU A 126 -9.65 -0.12 -5.33
N PHE A 127 -9.93 -0.87 -6.40
CA PHE A 127 -8.97 -1.77 -7.02
C PHE A 127 -8.20 -1.05 -8.13
N ARG A 128 -6.86 -1.02 -8.04
CA ARG A 128 -6.00 -0.39 -9.07
C ARG A 128 -5.86 -1.25 -10.33
N ASN A 129 -6.02 -2.56 -10.22
CA ASN A 129 -5.99 -3.50 -11.34
C ASN A 129 -6.94 -4.69 -11.07
N GLY A 130 -7.30 -5.42 -12.13
CA GLY A 130 -8.17 -6.59 -12.03
C GLY A 130 -7.52 -7.78 -11.31
N GLU A 131 -6.18 -7.82 -11.25
CA GLU A 131 -5.43 -8.89 -10.57
C GLU A 131 -5.68 -8.86 -9.07
N ALA A 132 -5.70 -7.66 -8.49
CA ALA A 132 -5.91 -7.47 -7.06
C ALA A 132 -7.26 -8.04 -6.60
N LEU A 133 -8.31 -7.99 -7.43
CA LEU A 133 -9.61 -8.58 -7.12
C LEU A 133 -9.53 -10.12 -7.04
N GLU A 134 -8.79 -10.73 -7.98
CA GLU A 134 -8.61 -12.18 -8.00
C GLU A 134 -7.71 -12.65 -6.86
N VAL A 135 -6.58 -11.98 -6.64
CA VAL A 135 -5.66 -12.30 -5.53
C VAL A 135 -6.39 -12.18 -4.20
N LEU A 136 -7.16 -11.10 -4.00
CA LEU A 136 -7.92 -10.89 -2.77
C LEU A 136 -8.91 -12.04 -2.50
N SER A 137 -9.51 -12.65 -3.54
CA SER A 137 -10.40 -13.80 -3.38
C SER A 137 -9.72 -15.06 -2.82
N LYS A 138 -8.38 -15.12 -2.88
CA LYS A 138 -7.55 -16.24 -2.42
C LYS A 138 -6.78 -15.90 -1.13
N VAL A 139 -6.90 -14.68 -0.62
CA VAL A 139 -6.21 -14.26 0.61
C VAL A 139 -6.89 -14.92 1.82
N ASP A 140 -6.10 -15.61 2.64
CA ASP A 140 -6.53 -16.19 3.92
C ASP A 140 -6.03 -15.40 5.15
N THR A 141 -4.97 -14.61 4.98
CA THR A 141 -4.28 -13.92 6.06
C THR A 141 -4.11 -12.45 5.69
N VAL A 142 -4.52 -11.55 6.59
CA VAL A 142 -4.35 -10.10 6.43
C VAL A 142 -3.41 -9.58 7.49
N LEU A 143 -2.28 -9.01 7.06
CA LEU A 143 -1.33 -8.32 7.93
C LEU A 143 -1.61 -6.82 7.83
N PHE A 144 -1.89 -6.21 8.97
CA PHE A 144 -2.11 -4.77 9.04
C PHE A 144 -0.84 -4.07 9.51
N ASP A 145 -0.48 -2.98 8.84
CA ASP A 145 0.38 -2.00 9.47
C ASP A 145 -0.39 -1.35 10.64
N LYS A 146 0.29 -1.01 11.72
CA LYS A 146 -0.38 -0.40 12.88
C LYS A 146 -0.58 1.09 12.66
N THR A 147 0.50 1.77 12.30
CA THR A 147 0.56 3.24 12.28
C THR A 147 -0.11 3.76 11.01
N GLY A 148 -1.17 4.56 11.14
CA GLY A 148 -1.88 5.13 9.99
C GLY A 148 -2.83 4.17 9.25
N THR A 149 -2.91 2.89 9.64
CA THR A 149 -3.92 1.93 9.15
C THR A 149 -4.89 1.53 10.27
N LEU A 150 -4.39 0.92 11.35
CA LEU A 150 -5.22 0.62 12.55
C LEU A 150 -5.37 1.82 13.48
N THR A 151 -4.46 2.78 13.37
CA THR A 151 -4.42 3.98 14.21
C THR A 151 -4.51 5.22 13.33
N GLU A 152 -4.93 6.34 13.91
CA GLU A 152 -5.04 7.64 13.21
C GLU A 152 -3.69 8.21 12.76
N GLY A 153 -2.57 7.60 13.16
CA GLY A 153 -1.22 8.05 12.80
C GLY A 153 -0.80 9.36 13.46
N LYS A 154 -1.58 9.85 14.42
CA LYS A 154 -1.32 11.07 15.19
C LYS A 154 -1.12 10.73 16.67
N PRO A 155 -0.01 11.14 17.30
CA PRO A 155 0.16 10.98 18.74
C PRO A 155 -0.89 11.81 19.50
N CYS A 156 -1.41 11.28 20.59
CA CYS A 156 -2.31 12.00 21.50
C CYS A 156 -1.94 11.69 22.97
N VAL A 157 -2.18 12.64 23.88
CA VAL A 157 -1.96 12.42 25.30
C VAL A 157 -3.14 11.63 25.88
N THR A 158 -2.90 10.38 26.23
CA THR A 158 -3.90 9.51 26.89
C THR A 158 -3.96 9.80 28.39
N ASP A 159 -2.79 9.80 29.05
CA ASP A 159 -2.69 9.81 30.50
C ASP A 159 -1.80 10.95 30.99
N THR A 160 -2.10 11.48 32.18
CA THR A 160 -1.26 12.47 32.86
C THR A 160 -1.13 12.06 34.32
N ILE A 161 -0.02 11.43 34.65
CA ILE A 161 0.20 10.84 35.98
C ILE A 161 0.88 11.88 36.88
N SER A 162 0.10 12.52 37.75
CA SER A 162 0.55 13.54 38.70
C SER A 162 -0.51 13.76 39.78
N GLU A 163 -0.12 14.26 40.95
CA GLU A 163 -1.09 14.76 41.96
C GLU A 163 -1.86 16.00 41.47
N ALA A 164 -1.29 16.75 40.52
CA ALA A 164 -1.93 17.89 39.89
C ALA A 164 -1.88 17.81 38.34
N PRO A 165 -2.67 16.92 37.71
CA PRO A 165 -2.60 16.64 36.27
C PRO A 165 -2.77 17.89 35.38
N GLY A 166 -3.67 18.81 35.76
CA GLY A 166 -3.88 20.05 35.01
C GLY A 166 -2.64 20.95 35.02
N ARG A 167 -2.01 21.13 36.19
CA ARG A 167 -0.77 21.91 36.33
C ARG A 167 0.39 21.23 35.60
N MET A 168 0.51 19.90 35.70
CA MET A 168 1.53 19.14 34.97
C MET A 168 1.39 19.32 33.46
N LEU A 169 0.17 19.20 32.94
CA LEU A 169 -0.10 19.39 31.52
C LEU A 169 0.17 20.82 31.06
N ALA A 170 -0.21 21.83 31.86
CA ALA A 170 0.10 23.23 31.58
C ALA A 170 1.61 23.49 31.52
N LEU A 171 2.37 22.95 32.47
CA LEU A 171 3.84 23.03 32.49
C LEU A 171 4.44 22.35 31.26
N ALA A 172 4.06 21.10 30.98
CA ALA A 172 4.56 20.33 29.85
C ALA A 172 4.27 21.02 28.51
N ALA A 173 3.04 21.51 28.31
CA ALA A 173 2.66 22.23 27.10
C ALA A 173 3.39 23.58 26.98
N SER A 174 3.68 24.24 28.10
CA SER A 174 4.48 25.48 28.08
C SER A 174 5.90 25.17 27.60
N VAL A 175 6.57 24.16 28.19
CA VAL A 175 7.90 23.74 27.73
C VAL A 175 7.91 23.33 26.26
N GLU A 176 6.89 22.59 25.81
CA GLU A 176 6.78 22.13 24.41
C GLU A 176 6.27 23.20 23.44
N SER A 177 5.94 24.43 23.89
CA SER A 177 5.39 25.49 23.02
C SER A 177 6.32 25.93 21.89
N GLY A 178 7.63 25.75 22.06
CA GLY A 178 8.64 26.00 21.02
C GLY A 178 9.04 24.75 20.23
N SER A 179 8.42 23.59 20.47
CA SER A 179 8.79 22.30 19.89
C SER A 179 7.96 21.98 18.64
N GLU A 180 8.63 21.74 17.51
CA GLU A 180 7.98 21.25 16.29
C GLU A 180 7.81 19.71 16.30
N HIS A 181 8.20 19.04 17.38
CA HIS A 181 8.12 17.59 17.47
C HIS A 181 6.64 17.13 17.53
N PRO A 182 6.23 16.07 16.80
CA PRO A 182 4.85 15.57 16.84
C PRO A 182 4.32 15.23 18.25
N LEU A 183 5.22 14.85 19.17
CA LEU A 183 4.88 14.63 20.58
C LEU A 183 4.61 15.95 21.33
N GLY A 184 5.39 17.01 21.06
CA GLY A 184 5.18 18.33 21.65
C GLY A 184 3.85 18.93 21.18
N GLN A 185 3.55 18.79 19.88
CA GLN A 185 2.25 19.18 19.32
C GLN A 185 1.08 18.45 19.99
N ALA A 186 1.20 17.14 20.22
CA ALA A 186 0.16 16.37 20.92
C ALA A 186 -0.09 16.87 22.36
N VAL A 187 0.96 17.30 23.07
CA VAL A 187 0.86 17.87 24.43
C VAL A 187 0.20 19.26 24.40
N LEU A 188 0.55 20.10 23.42
CA LEU A 188 -0.07 21.41 23.20
C LEU A 188 -1.56 21.29 22.88
N GLU A 189 -1.94 20.38 21.98
CA GLU A 189 -3.34 20.10 21.67
C GLU A 189 -4.10 19.60 22.90
N ALA A 190 -3.53 18.65 23.65
CA ALA A 190 -4.16 18.15 24.88
C ALA A 190 -4.35 19.24 25.94
N ALA A 191 -3.39 20.16 26.10
CA ALA A 191 -3.53 21.29 27.02
C ALA A 191 -4.65 22.24 26.58
N LYS A 192 -4.73 22.55 25.28
CA LYS A 192 -5.78 23.39 24.71
C LYS A 192 -7.17 22.75 24.88
N ASP A 193 -7.31 21.47 24.57
CA ASP A 193 -8.58 20.73 24.67
C ASP A 193 -9.07 20.61 26.12
N ARG A 194 -8.13 20.52 27.07
CA ARG A 194 -8.43 20.49 28.52
C ARG A 194 -8.47 21.88 29.16
N GLY A 195 -8.53 22.96 28.36
CA GLY A 195 -8.68 24.33 28.82
C GLY A 195 -7.52 24.87 29.66
N GLN A 196 -6.34 24.26 29.56
CA GLN A 196 -5.15 24.73 30.26
C GLN A 196 -4.54 25.93 29.53
N ARG A 197 -4.08 26.91 30.29
CA ARG A 197 -3.36 28.07 29.74
C ARG A 197 -1.87 27.79 29.77
N LEU A 198 -1.19 28.19 28.69
CA LEU A 198 0.27 28.19 28.66
C LEU A 198 0.80 29.22 29.67
N LEU A 199 1.83 28.83 30.39
CA LEU A 199 2.56 29.64 31.34
C LEU A 199 3.65 30.42 30.61
N ALA A 200 3.99 31.60 31.12
CA ALA A 200 5.09 32.38 30.57
C ALA A 200 6.43 31.68 30.83
N ILE A 201 7.29 31.66 29.82
CA ILE A 201 8.63 31.07 29.90
C ILE A 201 9.65 32.21 29.92
N ASP A 202 10.47 32.26 30.96
CA ASP A 202 11.52 33.26 31.09
C ASP A 202 12.79 32.88 30.32
N ARG A 203 13.11 31.58 30.28
CA ARG A 203 14.24 31.00 29.55
C ARG A 203 13.86 29.65 28.98
N PHE A 204 14.29 29.37 27.75
CA PHE A 204 14.07 28.10 27.06
C PHE A 204 15.36 27.60 26.44
N GLU A 205 15.62 26.29 26.56
CA GLU A 205 16.75 25.61 25.95
C GLU A 205 16.30 24.24 25.41
N ALA A 206 16.44 24.04 24.10
CA ALA A 206 16.22 22.72 23.48
C ALA A 206 17.51 21.89 23.59
N VAL A 207 17.42 20.71 24.20
CA VAL A 207 18.54 19.77 24.36
C VAL A 207 18.38 18.66 23.33
N ALA A 208 19.06 18.82 22.19
CA ALA A 208 18.96 17.92 21.05
C ALA A 208 19.15 16.44 21.46
N GLY A 209 18.17 15.61 21.10
CA GLY A 209 18.18 14.16 21.39
C GLY A 209 17.72 13.77 22.79
N PHE A 210 17.49 14.73 23.70
CA PHE A 210 17.05 14.43 25.06
C PHE A 210 15.74 15.11 25.45
N GLY A 211 15.45 16.32 24.97
CA GLY A 211 14.21 17.05 25.29
C GLY A 211 14.41 18.56 25.35
N ALA A 212 13.76 19.24 26.30
CA ALA A 212 13.83 20.68 26.50
C ALA A 212 13.82 21.07 27.99
N ARG A 213 14.39 22.25 28.28
CA ARG A 213 14.43 22.86 29.62
C ARG A 213 13.85 24.26 29.54
N ALA A 214 13.08 24.65 30.56
CA ALA A 214 12.50 25.97 30.66
C ALA A 214 12.51 26.50 32.10
N LEU A 215 12.58 27.82 32.26
CA LEU A 215 12.34 28.50 33.53
C LEU A 215 10.93 29.08 33.52
N ILE A 216 10.07 28.60 34.43
CA ILE A 216 8.66 29.01 34.56
C ILE A 216 8.39 29.35 36.03
N ASP A 217 7.86 30.54 36.31
CA ASP A 217 7.61 31.05 37.68
C ASP A 217 8.85 30.95 38.60
N GLY A 218 10.05 31.13 38.06
CA GLY A 218 11.32 30.99 38.79
C GLY A 218 11.74 29.54 39.12
N ALA A 219 11.01 28.53 38.66
CA ALA A 219 11.36 27.11 38.80
C ALA A 219 11.87 26.52 37.47
N GLU A 220 12.90 25.69 37.54
CA GLU A 220 13.40 24.96 36.37
C GLU A 220 12.49 23.74 36.10
N VAL A 221 11.95 23.68 34.88
CA VAL A 221 11.09 22.61 34.38
C VAL A 221 11.83 21.91 33.23
N ARG A 222 11.89 20.58 33.28
CA ARG A 222 12.53 19.77 32.24
C ARG A 222 11.51 18.80 31.64
N GLY A 223 11.43 18.73 30.32
CA GLY A 223 10.64 17.76 29.58
C GLY A 223 11.55 16.93 28.69
N GLY A 224 11.42 15.60 28.67
CA GLY A 224 12.26 14.73 27.86
C GLY A 224 12.55 13.36 28.48
N LEU A 225 13.55 12.67 27.93
CA LEU A 225 14.03 11.38 28.43
C LEU A 225 14.69 11.53 29.81
N LEU A 226 14.60 10.49 30.64
CA LEU A 226 15.14 10.43 32.01
C LEU A 226 16.63 10.80 32.13
N THR A 227 17.39 10.67 31.04
CA THR A 227 18.82 11.02 30.94
C THR A 227 19.11 12.53 31.00
N LEU A 228 18.08 13.38 31.07
CA LEU A 228 18.20 14.84 31.30
C LEU A 228 18.44 15.25 32.77
N SER A 229 18.63 14.28 33.67
CA SER A 229 18.82 14.49 35.11
C SER A 229 20.17 15.14 35.43
#